data_AF-A0A8T4DKT2-F1
#
_entry.id   AF-A0A8T4DKT2-F1
#
_cell.length_a   1.000
_cell.length_b   1.000
_cell.length_c   1.000
_cell.angle_alpha   90.00
_cell.angle_beta   90.00
_cell.angle_gamma   90.00
#
_symmetry.space_group_name_H-M   'P 1'
#
loop_
_entity.id
_entity.type
_entity.pdbx_description
1 polymer ?
#
loop_
_entity_poly.entity_id
_entity_poly.type
_entity_poly.pdbx_seq_one_letter_code
_entity_poly.pdbx_strand_id
1 'polypeptide(L)'
;MKQKILDSIMEMRCEIGIEERTPVITRAHESGDRLFIECEDRADKSIVIGTGGWVVGKLAASMGYKEIKVESRLDNIMMTKRLIRSLRSIKDAGDDDFTKMSRSLLTGEGRSDVEVLVLGEEMLWACGFLKDHGCKARLLHTGFLHDNLKEAYDNTTFVGVDCVESPYRERLDGLVSCIGSSGIEGGTNIVFGYFGKALDRVGDLILVNPMAFYGINYWNAKKYAKKKFRSKIAGISQENRAMLVKGVLDMTFDGMIEPNDAAKLICQNWPELEFELDMDHKEQDPFVKEYRIRNALARARMIDQRVYRALENHLNGRQEDVGVRALVAWSGGIDSTACIKIAAGMGLSIDPVMVCLPHIDIGAMEDSAASIGVDPVFLDLPDGYDNIYDSACKGHIHPCGQCSSLIQEAVLDFARSHDYEMVIFGDMLSCGSQSIVTQDGIMILNLPAALSIPKKELLEISGMEASCVFGCPLLDKSHKVNNGNRRVSVQRVLRELRAQMMDKQYAIDLIEHIMT
;
A
#
# COMPACT_ATOMS: atom_id res chain seq x y z
N MET A 1 21.54 -20.04 -8.57
CA MET A 1 21.41 -18.62 -8.16
C MET A 1 20.28 -18.40 -7.16
N LYS A 2 19.00 -18.66 -7.51
CA LYS A 2 17.86 -18.45 -6.60
C LYS A 2 18.02 -19.16 -5.25
N GLN A 3 18.40 -20.44 -5.25
CA GLN A 3 18.59 -21.20 -4.01
C GLN A 3 19.66 -20.55 -3.11
N LYS A 4 20.82 -20.19 -3.68
CA LYS A 4 21.88 -19.46 -2.96
C LYS A 4 21.37 -18.16 -2.32
N ILE A 5 20.57 -17.38 -3.05
CA ILE A 5 19.96 -16.16 -2.50
C ILE A 5 19.03 -16.50 -1.33
N LEU A 6 18.19 -17.51 -1.50
CA LEU A 6 17.26 -17.96 -0.47
C LEU A 6 17.99 -18.40 0.80
N ASP A 7 18.99 -19.26 0.66
CA ASP A 7 19.80 -19.78 1.77
C ASP A 7 20.47 -18.62 2.55
N SER A 8 21.07 -17.66 1.83
CA SER A 8 21.66 -16.48 2.46
C SER A 8 20.64 -15.58 3.17
N ILE A 9 19.44 -15.41 2.61
CA ILE A 9 18.37 -14.65 3.28
C ILE A 9 17.92 -15.37 4.55
N MET A 10 17.77 -16.70 4.52
CA MET A 10 17.38 -17.47 5.71
C MET A 10 18.44 -17.36 6.80
N GLU A 11 19.71 -17.57 6.46
CA GLU A 11 20.83 -17.41 7.41
C GLU A 11 20.82 -16.03 8.06
N MET A 12 20.69 -14.96 7.26
CA MET A 12 20.67 -13.58 7.76
C MET A 12 19.48 -13.31 8.67
N ARG A 13 18.31 -13.91 8.41
CA ARG A 13 17.12 -13.73 9.25
C ARG A 13 17.26 -14.48 10.57
N CYS A 14 17.86 -15.66 10.56
CA CYS A 14 18.18 -16.41 11.78
C CYS A 14 19.14 -15.61 12.68
N GLU A 15 20.15 -14.94 12.12
CA GLU A 15 21.11 -14.12 12.91
C GLU A 15 20.44 -12.99 13.70
N ILE A 16 19.30 -12.47 13.24
CA ILE A 16 18.56 -11.39 13.90
C ILE A 16 17.35 -11.90 14.70
N GLY A 17 17.25 -13.22 14.88
CA GLY A 17 16.17 -13.85 15.66
C GLY A 17 14.78 -13.62 15.09
N ILE A 18 14.66 -13.42 13.77
CA ILE A 18 13.36 -13.25 13.11
C ILE A 18 12.94 -14.58 12.49
N GLU A 19 11.65 -14.93 12.67
CA GLU A 19 10.96 -16.12 12.12
C GLU A 19 11.43 -16.55 10.71
N GLU A 20 11.54 -17.87 10.55
CA GLU A 20 11.79 -18.60 9.30
C GLU A 20 10.59 -18.49 8.33
N ARG A 21 10.36 -17.30 7.80
CA ARG A 21 9.46 -17.13 6.64
C ARG A 21 10.28 -17.21 5.37
N THR A 22 10.03 -18.25 4.58
CA THR A 22 10.70 -18.45 3.29
C THR A 22 9.99 -17.64 2.19
N PRO A 23 10.63 -16.63 1.58
CA PRO A 23 10.02 -15.86 0.50
C PRO A 23 10.00 -16.67 -0.81
N VAL A 24 8.98 -16.45 -1.63
CA VAL A 24 8.89 -17.02 -2.97
C VAL A 24 9.59 -16.11 -3.98
N ILE A 25 10.77 -16.54 -4.47
CA ILE A 25 11.55 -15.83 -5.50
C ILE A 25 11.21 -16.36 -6.91
N THR A 26 10.49 -15.54 -7.68
CA THR A 26 10.03 -15.90 -9.03
C THR A 26 11.11 -15.75 -10.09
N ARG A 27 12.02 -14.79 -9.93
CA ARG A 27 13.14 -14.55 -10.84
C ARG A 27 14.29 -13.87 -10.11
N ALA A 28 15.51 -14.19 -10.51
CA ALA A 28 16.70 -13.43 -10.13
C ALA A 28 17.60 -13.30 -11.35
N HIS A 29 18.16 -12.12 -11.60
CA HIS A 29 19.10 -11.89 -12.69
C HIS A 29 20.07 -10.76 -12.37
N GLU A 30 21.25 -10.81 -12.98
CA GLU A 30 22.33 -9.85 -12.81
C GLU A 30 22.34 -8.86 -13.99
N SER A 31 22.68 -7.60 -13.71
CA SER A 31 22.95 -6.59 -14.73
C SER A 31 24.00 -5.61 -14.22
N GLY A 32 25.23 -5.75 -14.74
CA GLY A 32 26.39 -5.00 -14.25
C GLY A 32 26.72 -5.34 -12.79
N ASP A 33 26.86 -4.33 -11.95
CA ASP A 33 27.14 -4.44 -10.51
C ASP A 33 25.86 -4.58 -9.65
N ARG A 34 24.72 -4.90 -10.29
CA ARG A 34 23.41 -4.97 -9.64
C ARG A 34 22.76 -6.34 -9.80
N LEU A 35 22.08 -6.74 -8.73
CA LEU A 35 21.23 -7.93 -8.70
C LEU A 35 19.76 -7.52 -8.61
N PHE A 36 18.93 -8.09 -9.48
CA PHE A 36 17.49 -7.91 -9.48
C PHE A 36 16.83 -9.18 -8.96
N ILE A 37 15.98 -9.04 -7.94
CA ILE A 37 15.20 -10.11 -7.33
C ILE A 37 13.73 -9.78 -7.50
N GLU A 38 12.99 -10.65 -8.18
CA GLU A 38 11.54 -10.58 -8.28
C GLU A 38 10.93 -11.60 -7.31
N CYS A 39 9.99 -11.14 -6.48
CA CYS A 39 9.26 -11.94 -5.51
C CYS A 39 7.79 -12.07 -5.92
N GLU A 40 7.12 -13.14 -5.49
CA GLU A 40 5.75 -13.46 -5.92
C GLU A 40 4.73 -12.36 -5.58
N ASP A 41 4.73 -11.85 -4.34
CA ASP A 41 3.94 -10.67 -3.92
C ASP A 41 4.78 -9.74 -3.00
N ARG A 42 4.17 -8.66 -2.52
CA ARG A 42 4.76 -7.66 -1.63
C ARG A 42 5.12 -8.22 -0.25
N ALA A 43 4.40 -9.25 0.22
CA ALA A 43 4.74 -9.95 1.45
C ALA A 43 6.10 -10.65 1.33
N ASP A 44 6.32 -11.40 0.25
CA ASP A 44 7.62 -12.01 -0.06
C ASP A 44 8.73 -10.95 -0.24
N LYS A 45 8.45 -9.87 -0.99
CA LYS A 45 9.38 -8.74 -1.14
C LYS A 45 9.79 -8.16 0.22
N SER A 46 8.85 -8.02 1.16
CA SER A 46 9.12 -7.47 2.49
C SER A 46 10.05 -8.37 3.31
N ILE A 47 9.94 -9.69 3.17
CA ILE A 47 10.83 -10.67 3.81
C ILE A 47 12.26 -10.53 3.27
N VAL A 48 12.42 -10.41 1.95
CA VAL A 48 13.73 -10.24 1.29
C VAL A 48 14.38 -8.90 1.67
N ILE A 49 13.60 -7.82 1.76
CA ILE A 49 14.10 -6.51 2.19
C ILE A 49 14.51 -6.52 3.67
N GLY A 50 13.68 -7.13 4.52
CA GLY A 50 13.86 -7.18 5.96
C GLY A 50 13.64 -5.84 6.66
N THR A 51 13.68 -5.86 7.99
CA THR A 51 13.46 -4.68 8.83
C THR A 51 14.45 -3.56 8.47
N GLY A 52 13.93 -2.40 8.06
CA GLY A 52 14.75 -1.25 7.68
C GLY A 52 15.65 -1.46 6.46
N GLY A 53 15.44 -2.51 5.67
CA GLY A 53 16.33 -2.86 4.55
C GLY A 53 17.61 -3.60 4.96
N TRP A 54 17.69 -4.07 6.21
CA TRP A 54 18.90 -4.71 6.74
C TRP A 54 19.28 -5.99 5.99
N VAL A 55 18.30 -6.85 5.71
CA VAL A 55 18.55 -8.15 5.06
C VAL A 55 19.07 -7.94 3.65
N VAL A 56 18.40 -7.09 2.84
CA VAL A 56 18.86 -6.81 1.47
C VAL A 56 20.21 -6.09 1.45
N GLY A 57 20.49 -5.21 2.41
CA GLY A 57 21.78 -4.54 2.54
C GLY A 57 22.93 -5.51 2.85
N LYS A 58 22.71 -6.43 3.80
CA LYS A 58 23.69 -7.48 4.14
C LYS A 58 23.87 -8.49 3.01
N LEU A 59 22.78 -8.82 2.31
CA LEU A 59 22.82 -9.65 1.11
C LEU A 59 23.66 -9.02 -0.01
N ALA A 60 23.50 -7.71 -0.25
CA ALA A 60 24.30 -6.98 -1.24
C ALA A 60 25.80 -7.04 -0.91
N ALA A 61 26.14 -6.78 0.35
CA ALA A 61 27.53 -6.82 0.82
C ALA A 61 28.14 -8.22 0.71
N SER A 62 27.43 -9.26 1.18
CA SER A 62 27.93 -10.65 1.17
C SER A 62 28.09 -11.23 -0.23
N MET A 63 27.25 -10.81 -1.19
CA MET A 63 27.30 -11.29 -2.57
C MET A 63 28.16 -10.41 -3.50
N GLY A 64 28.70 -9.30 -3.01
CA GLY A 64 29.55 -8.40 -3.78
C GLY A 64 28.83 -7.50 -4.77
N TYR A 65 27.54 -7.21 -4.55
CA TYR A 65 26.77 -6.29 -5.38
C TYR A 65 26.76 -4.88 -4.80
N LYS A 66 26.82 -3.87 -5.67
CA LYS A 66 26.67 -2.47 -5.25
C LYS A 66 25.24 -2.17 -4.82
N GLU A 67 24.27 -2.80 -5.48
CA GLU A 67 22.85 -2.58 -5.24
C GLU A 67 22.07 -3.88 -5.53
N ILE A 68 21.14 -4.23 -4.65
CA ILE A 68 20.13 -5.25 -4.91
C ILE A 68 18.79 -4.53 -5.03
N LYS A 69 18.11 -4.72 -6.17
CA LYS A 69 16.75 -4.24 -6.39
C LYS A 69 15.76 -5.38 -6.19
N VAL A 70 14.79 -5.18 -5.30
CA VAL A 70 13.74 -6.16 -5.01
C VAL A 70 12.38 -5.65 -5.50
N GLU A 71 11.71 -6.43 -6.34
CA GLU A 71 10.43 -6.09 -6.96
C GLU A 71 9.36 -7.13 -6.65
N SER A 72 8.08 -6.72 -6.70
CA SER A 72 6.93 -7.62 -6.60
C SER A 72 6.45 -7.95 -8.00
N ARG A 73 6.28 -9.24 -8.30
CA ARG A 73 5.70 -9.73 -9.54
C ARG A 73 4.28 -9.21 -9.74
N LEU A 74 3.47 -9.19 -8.69
CA LEU A 74 2.11 -8.64 -8.76
C LEU A 74 2.13 -7.15 -9.17
N ASP A 75 3.02 -6.35 -8.59
CA ASP A 75 3.18 -4.93 -8.96
C ASP A 75 3.59 -4.78 -10.44
N ASN A 76 4.53 -5.62 -10.89
CA ASN A 76 4.97 -5.65 -12.30
C ASN A 76 3.82 -6.03 -13.24
N ILE A 77 3.01 -7.04 -12.90
CA ILE A 77 1.84 -7.45 -13.70
C ILE A 77 0.80 -6.32 -13.75
N MET A 78 0.48 -5.70 -12.61
CA MET A 78 -0.49 -4.61 -12.56
C MET A 78 -0.04 -3.41 -13.39
N MET A 79 1.26 -3.10 -13.33
CA MET A 79 1.88 -2.09 -14.17
C MET A 79 1.78 -2.45 -15.66
N THR A 80 2.12 -3.68 -16.05
CA THR A 80 1.97 -4.13 -17.45
C THR A 80 0.52 -4.07 -17.93
N LYS A 81 -0.46 -4.48 -17.10
CA LYS A 81 -1.89 -4.37 -17.43
C LYS A 81 -2.28 -2.92 -17.70
N ARG A 82 -1.78 -1.98 -16.90
CA ARG A 82 -1.99 -0.54 -17.09
C ARG A 82 -1.41 -0.05 -18.42
N LEU A 83 -0.15 -0.38 -18.71
CA LEU A 83 0.49 0.00 -19.97
C LEU A 83 -0.21 -0.58 -21.20
N ILE A 84 -0.67 -1.84 -21.14
CA ILE A 84 -1.45 -2.46 -22.23
C ILE A 84 -2.76 -1.70 -22.47
N ARG A 85 -3.45 -1.28 -21.40
CA ARG A 85 -4.67 -0.45 -21.51
C ARG A 85 -4.36 0.89 -22.18
N SER A 86 -3.28 1.56 -21.78
CA SER A 86 -2.82 2.81 -22.39
C SER A 86 -2.47 2.63 -23.87
N LEU A 87 -1.74 1.57 -24.22
CA LEU A 87 -1.40 1.27 -25.63
C LEU A 87 -2.64 1.04 -26.51
N ARG A 88 -3.71 0.46 -25.95
CA ARG A 88 -4.98 0.29 -26.66
C ARG A 88 -5.69 1.63 -26.85
N SER A 89 -5.78 2.44 -25.80
CA SER A 89 -6.47 3.74 -25.88
C SER A 89 -5.79 4.77 -26.78
N ILE A 90 -4.48 4.62 -27.07
CA ILE A 90 -3.81 5.44 -28.09
C ILE A 90 -4.50 5.33 -29.44
N LYS A 91 -4.91 4.12 -29.85
CA LYS A 91 -5.58 3.93 -31.16
C LYS A 91 -6.92 4.64 -31.21
N ASP A 92 -7.66 4.57 -30.11
CA ASP A 92 -8.98 5.17 -29.97
C ASP A 92 -8.88 6.71 -29.88
N ALA A 93 -7.72 7.23 -29.48
CA ALA A 93 -7.44 8.65 -29.37
C ALA A 93 -7.25 9.35 -30.72
N GLY A 94 -7.26 8.68 -31.87
CA GLY A 94 -7.48 9.31 -33.19
C GLY A 94 -6.65 10.54 -33.55
N ASP A 95 -5.46 10.71 -32.97
CA ASP A 95 -4.58 11.86 -33.13
C ASP A 95 -3.15 11.38 -33.39
N ASP A 96 -2.57 11.82 -34.50
CA ASP A 96 -1.31 11.29 -35.01
C ASP A 96 -0.12 11.73 -34.16
N ASP A 97 -0.10 12.99 -33.70
CA ASP A 97 0.98 13.51 -32.87
C ASP A 97 0.98 12.87 -31.49
N PHE A 98 -0.19 12.74 -30.87
CA PHE A 98 -0.37 12.02 -29.62
C PHE A 98 0.00 10.55 -29.78
N THR A 99 -0.37 9.91 -30.88
CA THR A 99 -0.04 8.51 -31.15
C THR A 99 1.46 8.31 -31.29
N LYS A 100 2.12 9.14 -32.08
CA LYS A 100 3.56 9.10 -32.30
C LYS A 100 4.32 9.35 -31.00
N MET A 101 3.95 10.41 -30.28
CA MET A 101 4.54 10.75 -29.00
C MET A 101 4.35 9.62 -27.98
N SER A 102 3.12 9.16 -27.77
CA SER A 102 2.81 8.17 -26.74
C SER A 102 3.48 6.82 -27.01
N ARG A 103 3.59 6.41 -28.28
CA ARG A 103 4.36 5.20 -28.64
C ARG A 103 5.83 5.39 -28.29
N SER A 104 6.43 6.52 -28.67
CA SER A 104 7.83 6.82 -28.35
C SER A 104 8.10 6.82 -26.84
N LEU A 105 7.20 7.43 -26.05
CA LEU A 105 7.28 7.46 -24.59
C LEU A 105 7.13 6.08 -23.94
N LEU A 106 6.28 5.19 -24.50
CA LEU A 106 6.01 3.87 -23.94
C LEU A 106 7.04 2.81 -24.35
N THR A 107 7.58 2.89 -25.57
CA THR A 107 8.54 1.90 -26.09
C THR A 107 9.98 2.34 -25.95
N GLY A 108 10.24 3.64 -25.75
CA GLY A 108 11.57 4.24 -25.79
C GLY A 108 12.15 4.35 -27.21
N GLU A 109 11.35 4.09 -28.25
CA GLU A 109 11.80 4.15 -29.65
C GLU A 109 11.50 5.53 -30.25
N GLY A 110 12.53 6.16 -30.81
CA GLY A 110 12.42 7.46 -31.48
C GLY A 110 12.41 8.66 -30.52
N ARG A 111 12.40 9.85 -31.10
CA ARG A 111 12.16 11.14 -30.40
C ARG A 111 10.96 11.80 -31.03
N SER A 112 10.16 12.48 -30.22
CA SER A 112 9.00 13.22 -30.70
C SER A 112 9.20 14.71 -30.46
N ASP A 113 9.24 15.53 -31.52
CA ASP A 113 9.25 17.00 -31.39
C ASP A 113 7.83 17.55 -31.24
N VAL A 114 7.06 16.93 -30.34
CA VAL A 114 5.70 17.34 -30.02
C VAL A 114 5.77 18.26 -28.82
N GLU A 115 5.09 19.40 -28.89
CA GLU A 115 4.88 20.25 -27.73
C GLU A 115 3.70 19.72 -26.92
N VAL A 116 3.84 19.71 -25.60
CA VAL A 116 2.82 19.27 -24.66
C VAL A 116 2.55 20.38 -23.66
N LEU A 117 1.27 20.69 -23.47
CA LEU A 117 0.84 21.61 -22.42
C LEU A 117 0.85 20.86 -21.09
N VAL A 118 1.51 21.42 -20.07
CA VAL A 118 1.59 20.84 -18.73
C VAL A 118 0.86 21.77 -17.76
N LEU A 119 -0.08 21.21 -16.99
CA LEU A 119 -0.88 21.98 -16.04
C LEU A 119 -0.31 21.86 -14.63
N GLY A 120 -0.01 23.01 -14.02
CA GLY A 120 0.30 23.14 -12.60
C GLY A 120 1.76 22.83 -12.25
N GLU A 121 2.30 23.58 -11.29
CA GLU A 121 3.69 23.45 -10.84
C GLU A 121 4.01 22.08 -10.21
N GLU A 122 3.01 21.35 -9.71
CA GLU A 122 3.16 19.98 -9.22
C GLU A 122 3.56 18.99 -10.32
N MET A 123 3.31 19.34 -11.59
CA MET A 123 3.67 18.55 -12.78
C MET A 123 5.02 18.97 -13.38
N LEU A 124 5.85 19.74 -12.66
CA LEU A 124 7.21 20.09 -13.09
C LEU A 124 8.06 18.87 -13.49
N TRP A 125 7.90 17.75 -12.78
CA TRP A 125 8.59 16.50 -13.13
C TRP A 125 8.21 16.01 -14.53
N ALA A 126 6.99 16.26 -14.99
CA ALA A 126 6.54 15.89 -16.33
C ALA A 126 7.26 16.70 -17.41
N CYS A 127 7.65 17.95 -17.12
CA CYS A 127 8.48 18.76 -18.02
C CYS A 127 9.88 18.14 -18.22
N GLY A 128 10.48 17.63 -17.13
CA GLY A 128 11.74 16.89 -17.21
C GLY A 128 11.58 15.57 -17.98
N PHE A 129 10.49 14.85 -17.73
CA PHE A 129 10.16 13.61 -18.43
C PHE A 129 10.02 13.83 -19.94
N LEU A 130 9.27 14.85 -20.35
CA LEU A 130 9.10 15.23 -21.75
C LEU A 130 10.43 15.59 -22.40
N LYS A 131 11.29 16.37 -21.71
CA LYS A 131 12.63 16.71 -22.20
C LYS A 131 13.47 15.47 -22.49
N ASP A 132 13.50 14.50 -21.59
CA ASP A 132 14.32 13.29 -21.75
C ASP A 132 13.89 12.44 -22.96
N HIS A 133 12.66 12.64 -23.45
CA HIS A 133 12.11 11.96 -24.63
C HIS A 133 12.05 12.86 -25.88
N GLY A 134 12.65 14.05 -25.81
CA GLY A 134 12.77 14.98 -26.94
C GLY A 134 11.54 15.86 -27.19
N CYS A 135 10.52 15.79 -26.34
CA CYS A 135 9.34 16.65 -26.44
C CYS A 135 9.62 18.04 -25.85
N LYS A 136 8.82 19.04 -26.27
CA LYS A 136 8.82 20.38 -25.68
C LYS A 136 7.70 20.47 -24.65
N ALA A 137 7.96 21.13 -23.53
CA ALA A 137 6.94 21.36 -22.50
C ALA A 137 6.55 22.84 -22.46
N ARG A 138 5.26 23.12 -22.42
CA ARG A 138 4.72 24.43 -22.10
C ARG A 138 3.98 24.33 -20.77
N LEU A 139 4.58 24.83 -19.68
CA LEU A 139 4.01 24.74 -18.34
C LEU A 139 3.14 25.96 -18.05
N LEU A 140 1.85 25.73 -17.83
CA LEU A 140 0.95 26.71 -17.23
C LEU A 140 1.10 26.67 -15.72
N HIS A 141 1.43 27.83 -15.13
CA HIS A 141 1.71 27.94 -13.71
C HIS A 141 0.99 29.14 -13.10
N THR A 142 0.74 29.04 -11.81
CA THR A 142 -0.06 29.98 -11.01
C THR A 142 0.81 31.03 -10.30
N GLY A 143 2.14 30.91 -10.42
CA GLY A 143 3.10 31.91 -9.95
C GLY A 143 3.89 31.47 -8.72
N PHE A 144 3.63 30.28 -8.19
CA PHE A 144 4.34 29.72 -7.03
C PHE A 144 5.62 28.96 -7.39
N LEU A 145 6.24 29.35 -8.51
CA LEU A 145 7.54 28.88 -8.96
C LEU A 145 8.65 29.79 -8.45
N HIS A 146 9.75 29.20 -8.01
CA HIS A 146 10.96 29.95 -7.75
C HIS A 146 11.68 30.27 -9.07
N ASP A 147 12.22 31.47 -9.25
CA ASP A 147 12.84 31.87 -10.53
C ASP A 147 14.01 30.96 -10.96
N ASN A 148 14.89 30.60 -10.01
CA ASN A 148 15.98 29.61 -10.20
C ASN A 148 15.54 28.21 -10.66
N LEU A 149 14.24 27.94 -10.66
CA LEU A 149 13.63 26.70 -11.14
C LEU A 149 13.43 26.76 -12.66
N LYS A 150 13.06 27.93 -13.21
CA LYS A 150 12.90 28.12 -14.65
C LYS A 150 14.19 27.81 -15.41
N GLU A 151 15.32 28.28 -14.90
CA GLU A 151 16.65 27.98 -15.44
C GLU A 151 17.00 26.48 -15.43
N ALA A 152 16.47 25.73 -14.45
CA ALA A 152 16.72 24.29 -14.40
C ALA A 152 16.00 23.55 -15.53
N TYR A 153 14.86 24.06 -16.02
CA TYR A 153 14.07 23.47 -17.11
C TYR A 153 14.17 24.32 -18.39
N ASP A 154 15.40 24.40 -18.90
CA ASP A 154 15.81 24.99 -20.18
C ASP A 154 14.99 24.59 -21.43
N ASN A 155 14.31 23.43 -21.41
CA ASN A 155 13.43 22.97 -22.50
C ASN A 155 11.94 23.17 -22.18
N THR A 156 11.62 24.13 -21.33
CA THR A 156 10.25 24.40 -20.87
C THR A 156 9.91 25.87 -21.02
N THR A 157 8.84 26.14 -21.75
CA THR A 157 8.23 27.46 -21.83
C THR A 157 7.31 27.63 -20.64
N PHE A 158 7.55 28.66 -19.82
CA PHE A 158 6.73 28.95 -18.64
C PHE A 158 5.71 30.03 -18.97
N VAL A 159 4.44 29.74 -18.71
CA VAL A 159 3.32 30.65 -18.94
C VAL A 159 2.60 30.87 -17.62
N GLY A 160 2.70 32.09 -17.09
CA GLY A 160 1.99 32.48 -15.88
C GLY A 160 0.51 32.73 -16.17
N VAL A 161 -0.37 32.27 -15.30
CA VAL A 161 -1.82 32.48 -15.37
C VAL A 161 -2.27 33.12 -14.06
N ASP A 162 -3.00 34.24 -14.16
CA ASP A 162 -3.60 34.91 -12.99
C ASP A 162 -4.76 34.08 -12.45
N CYS A 163 -4.44 33.11 -11.59
CA CYS A 163 -5.40 32.24 -10.90
C CYS A 163 -5.05 32.17 -9.40
N VAL A 164 -4.85 33.36 -8.82
CA VAL A 164 -4.05 33.57 -7.61
C VAL A 164 -4.67 32.99 -6.33
N GLU A 165 -5.98 32.76 -6.24
CA GLU A 165 -6.62 32.41 -4.95
C GLU A 165 -7.79 31.42 -5.00
N SER A 166 -7.87 30.55 -6.02
CA SER A 166 -8.92 29.52 -6.03
C SER A 166 -8.43 28.14 -5.56
N PRO A 167 -9.32 27.28 -5.03
CA PRO A 167 -9.15 25.83 -4.92
C PRO A 167 -8.31 25.19 -6.04
N TYR A 168 -7.47 24.17 -5.76
CA TYR A 168 -6.72 23.47 -6.83
C TYR A 168 -7.64 23.00 -7.98
N ARG A 169 -8.84 22.53 -7.66
CA ARG A 169 -9.83 22.10 -8.64
C ARG A 169 -10.33 23.27 -9.50
N GLU A 170 -10.67 24.39 -8.88
CA GLU A 170 -11.03 25.61 -9.61
C GLU A 170 -9.85 26.22 -10.38
N ARG A 171 -8.61 26.03 -9.92
CA ARG A 171 -7.41 26.37 -10.69
C ARG A 171 -7.26 25.45 -11.90
N LEU A 172 -7.49 24.15 -11.76
CA LEU A 172 -7.44 23.21 -12.88
C LEU A 172 -8.58 23.49 -13.88
N ASP A 173 -9.80 23.73 -13.40
CA ASP A 173 -10.95 24.11 -14.22
C ASP A 173 -10.75 25.49 -14.86
N GLY A 174 -10.13 26.43 -14.14
CA GLY A 174 -9.67 27.72 -14.64
C GLY A 174 -8.63 27.56 -15.74
N LEU A 175 -7.62 26.72 -15.52
CA LEU A 175 -6.60 26.40 -16.51
C LEU A 175 -7.23 25.74 -17.74
N VAL A 176 -8.11 24.76 -17.57
CA VAL A 176 -8.82 24.08 -18.68
C VAL A 176 -9.75 25.03 -19.43
N SER A 177 -10.47 25.91 -18.74
CA SER A 177 -11.34 26.92 -19.37
C SER A 177 -10.53 28.01 -20.08
N CYS A 178 -9.36 28.38 -19.56
CA CYS A 178 -8.39 29.23 -20.26
C CYS A 178 -7.89 28.58 -21.56
N ILE A 179 -7.74 27.26 -21.62
CA ILE A 179 -7.39 26.55 -22.88
C ILE A 179 -8.51 26.72 -23.94
N GLY A 180 -9.78 26.74 -23.51
CA GLY A 180 -10.92 26.87 -24.42
C GLY A 180 -11.31 28.29 -24.82
N SER A 181 -11.09 29.28 -23.94
CA SER A 181 -11.52 30.68 -24.13
C SER A 181 -10.41 31.62 -24.59
N SER A 182 -9.15 31.28 -24.30
CA SER A 182 -7.98 31.91 -24.93
C SER A 182 -7.52 30.97 -26.02
N GLY A 183 -7.65 31.39 -27.28
CA GLY A 183 -7.23 30.60 -28.42
C GLY A 183 -5.85 29.98 -28.18
N ILE A 184 -5.71 28.72 -28.56
CA ILE A 184 -4.44 28.03 -28.63
C ILE A 184 -3.55 28.82 -29.63
N GLU A 185 -2.86 29.87 -29.16
CA GLU A 185 -1.82 30.58 -29.92
C GLU A 185 -0.56 29.70 -30.08
N GLY A 186 -0.58 28.46 -29.55
CA GLY A 186 0.53 27.51 -29.56
C GLY A 186 0.39 26.25 -30.42
N GLY A 187 -0.78 25.97 -31.01
CA GLY A 187 -1.04 24.76 -31.79
C GLY A 187 -1.13 23.41 -31.05
N THR A 188 -1.04 23.37 -29.71
CA THR A 188 -0.96 22.11 -28.94
C THR A 188 -2.33 21.66 -28.41
N ASN A 189 -2.74 20.42 -28.72
CA ASN A 189 -3.97 19.80 -28.22
C ASN A 189 -3.75 18.71 -27.15
N ILE A 190 -2.50 18.38 -26.82
CA ILE A 190 -2.15 17.38 -25.80
C ILE A 190 -1.84 18.07 -24.47
N VAL A 191 -2.55 17.66 -23.42
CA VAL A 191 -2.47 18.27 -22.10
C VAL A 191 -2.11 17.23 -21.05
N PHE A 192 -1.01 17.45 -20.34
CA PHE A 192 -0.60 16.65 -19.19
C PHE A 192 -1.04 17.33 -17.89
N GLY A 193 -1.68 16.57 -17.01
CA GLY A 193 -2.17 17.08 -15.73
C GLY A 193 -2.55 15.96 -14.78
N TYR A 194 -2.93 16.31 -13.55
CA TYR A 194 -3.47 15.34 -12.60
C TYR A 194 -4.98 15.15 -12.82
N PHE A 195 -5.35 14.32 -13.80
CA PHE A 195 -6.74 14.02 -14.13
C PHE A 195 -7.21 12.71 -13.49
N GLY A 196 -8.51 12.60 -13.21
CA GLY A 196 -9.11 11.38 -12.62
C GLY A 196 -9.03 10.14 -13.52
N LYS A 197 -8.97 10.32 -14.85
CA LYS A 197 -8.74 9.25 -15.82
C LYS A 197 -7.32 9.29 -16.36
N ALA A 198 -6.80 8.12 -16.78
CA ALA A 198 -5.51 8.03 -17.46
C ALA A 198 -5.50 8.83 -18.78
N LEU A 199 -6.63 8.81 -19.50
CA LEU A 199 -6.86 9.52 -20.74
C LEU A 199 -8.31 10.00 -20.78
N ASP A 200 -8.54 11.25 -21.15
CA ASP A 200 -9.87 11.82 -21.40
C ASP A 200 -9.84 12.79 -22.59
N ARG A 201 -11.01 13.20 -23.06
CA ARG A 201 -11.15 14.17 -24.15
C ARG A 201 -12.17 15.26 -23.82
N VAL A 202 -11.81 16.51 -24.10
CA VAL A 202 -12.70 17.67 -23.98
C VAL A 202 -12.57 18.51 -25.24
N GLY A 203 -13.57 18.45 -26.12
CA GLY A 203 -13.46 18.99 -27.48
C GLY A 203 -12.30 18.32 -28.23
N ASP A 204 -11.39 19.13 -28.75
CA ASP A 204 -10.18 18.66 -29.45
C ASP A 204 -9.00 18.36 -28.51
N LEU A 205 -9.15 18.63 -27.20
CA LEU A 205 -8.08 18.42 -26.22
C LEU A 205 -7.99 16.95 -25.80
N ILE A 206 -6.76 16.45 -25.75
CA ILE A 206 -6.42 15.14 -25.22
C ILE A 206 -5.82 15.34 -23.84
N LEU A 207 -6.58 14.99 -22.80
CA LEU A 207 -6.19 15.11 -21.41
C LEU A 207 -5.53 13.81 -20.96
N VAL A 208 -4.26 13.88 -20.53
CA VAL A 208 -3.46 12.73 -20.16
C VAL A 208 -3.01 12.89 -18.71
N ASN A 209 -3.32 11.90 -17.87
CA ASN A 209 -2.65 11.77 -16.57
C ASN A 209 -1.38 10.95 -16.80
N PRO A 210 -0.18 11.57 -16.87
CA PRO A 210 1.02 10.86 -17.30
C PRO A 210 1.46 9.77 -16.32
N MET A 211 1.18 9.91 -15.02
CA MET A 211 1.49 8.84 -14.05
C MET A 211 0.63 7.61 -14.32
N ALA A 212 -0.68 7.79 -14.49
CA ALA A 212 -1.59 6.68 -14.77
C ALA A 212 -1.41 6.13 -16.19
N PHE A 213 -1.20 6.98 -17.18
CA PHE A 213 -1.10 6.58 -18.58
C PHE A 213 0.23 5.89 -18.90
N TYR A 214 1.36 6.49 -18.52
CA TYR A 214 2.70 5.92 -18.77
C TYR A 214 3.19 5.04 -17.62
N GLY A 215 2.39 4.87 -16.57
CA GLY A 215 2.73 4.09 -15.38
C GLY A 215 3.98 4.61 -14.65
N ILE A 216 4.21 5.92 -14.69
CA ILE A 216 5.34 6.55 -14.01
C ILE A 216 5.02 6.62 -12.53
N ASN A 217 5.59 5.71 -11.74
CA ASN A 217 5.46 5.74 -10.29
C ASN A 217 6.15 6.97 -9.68
N TYR A 218 5.81 7.29 -8.42
CA TYR A 218 6.30 8.47 -7.71
C TYR A 218 7.84 8.53 -7.63
N TRP A 219 8.51 7.38 -7.50
CA TRP A 219 9.97 7.33 -7.44
C TRP A 219 10.62 7.63 -8.80
N ASN A 220 10.03 7.15 -9.88
CA ASN A 220 10.47 7.47 -11.24
C ASN A 220 10.20 8.94 -11.57
N ALA A 221 9.04 9.49 -11.16
CA ALA A 221 8.74 10.92 -11.32
C ALA A 221 9.81 11.80 -10.67
N LYS A 222 10.29 11.45 -9.46
CA LYS A 222 11.39 12.18 -8.78
C LYS A 222 12.68 12.26 -9.59
N LYS A 223 12.97 11.33 -10.50
CA LYS A 223 14.18 11.37 -11.34
C LYS A 223 14.15 12.53 -12.35
N TYR A 224 12.95 12.87 -12.81
CA TYR A 224 12.73 13.96 -13.75
C TYR A 224 12.57 15.32 -13.06
N ALA A 225 12.33 15.31 -11.76
CA ALA A 225 12.32 16.53 -10.95
C ALA A 225 13.75 17.06 -10.78
N LYS A 226 14.08 18.16 -11.48
CA LYS A 226 15.37 18.84 -11.33
C LYS A 226 15.40 19.64 -10.02
N LYS A 227 16.40 19.37 -9.18
CA LYS A 227 16.66 19.96 -7.84
C LYS A 227 15.62 19.58 -6.75
N LYS A 228 15.98 19.76 -5.46
CA LYS A 228 15.09 19.59 -4.28
C LYS A 228 13.99 20.66 -4.18
N PHE A 229 13.45 21.13 -5.30
CA PHE A 229 12.35 22.08 -5.25
C PHE A 229 11.05 21.35 -4.91
N ARG A 230 10.47 21.69 -3.77
CA ARG A 230 9.09 21.34 -3.43
C ARG A 230 8.21 22.47 -3.94
N SER A 231 7.14 22.17 -4.67
CA SER A 231 6.13 23.19 -4.93
C SER A 231 5.62 23.67 -3.56
N LYS A 232 5.49 24.98 -3.38
CA LYS A 232 4.91 25.53 -2.14
C LYS A 232 3.40 25.34 -2.08
N ILE A 233 2.80 24.73 -3.12
CA ILE A 233 1.35 24.71 -3.37
C ILE A 233 0.55 24.08 -2.24
N ALA A 234 0.99 22.96 -1.69
CA ALA A 234 0.34 22.34 -0.54
C ALA A 234 0.46 23.20 0.74
N GLY A 235 1.40 24.13 0.80
CA GLY A 235 1.51 25.09 1.89
C GLY A 235 0.56 26.28 1.78
N ILE A 236 -0.12 26.47 0.64
CA ILE A 236 -0.88 27.69 0.33
C ILE A 236 -2.26 27.70 1.00
N SER A 237 -3.01 26.61 0.90
CA SER A 237 -4.36 26.51 1.46
C SER A 237 -4.63 25.10 2.01
N GLN A 238 -5.58 25.00 2.93
CA GLN A 238 -6.03 23.72 3.46
C GLN A 238 -6.65 22.82 2.39
N GLU A 239 -7.31 23.41 1.39
CA GLU A 239 -7.82 22.65 0.26
C GLU A 239 -6.74 22.08 -0.65
N ASN A 240 -5.65 22.81 -0.88
CA ASN A 240 -4.50 22.28 -1.62
C ASN A 240 -3.86 21.10 -0.86
N ARG A 241 -3.84 21.16 0.47
CA ARG A 241 -3.42 20.05 1.33
C ARG A 241 -4.34 18.85 1.17
N ALA A 242 -5.65 19.07 1.25
CA ALA A 242 -6.66 18.04 1.07
C ALA A 242 -6.50 17.34 -0.29
N MET A 243 -6.33 18.10 -1.38
CA MET A 243 -6.11 17.55 -2.72
C MET A 243 -4.82 16.74 -2.85
N LEU A 244 -3.73 17.21 -2.25
CA LEU A 244 -2.48 16.44 -2.19
C LEU A 244 -2.69 15.11 -1.45
N VAL A 245 -3.37 15.14 -0.29
CA VAL A 245 -3.67 13.94 0.49
C VAL A 245 -4.51 12.96 -0.31
N LYS A 246 -5.61 13.42 -0.94
CA LYS A 246 -6.45 12.58 -1.81
C LYS A 246 -5.63 11.93 -2.93
N GLY A 247 -4.80 12.71 -3.62
CA GLY A 247 -3.95 12.17 -4.68
C GLY A 247 -2.89 11.17 -4.19
N VAL A 248 -2.32 11.40 -3.00
CA VAL A 248 -1.39 10.43 -2.39
C VAL A 248 -2.09 9.13 -2.01
N LEU A 249 -3.33 9.18 -1.52
CA LEU A 249 -4.13 7.99 -1.22
C LEU A 249 -4.47 7.20 -2.50
N ASP A 250 -4.87 7.88 -3.57
CA ASP A 250 -5.11 7.25 -4.87
C ASP A 250 -3.85 6.55 -5.40
N MET A 251 -2.72 7.26 -5.40
CA MET A 251 -1.44 6.68 -5.79
C MET A 251 -1.06 5.49 -4.89
N THR A 252 -1.39 5.54 -3.59
CA THR A 252 -1.08 4.46 -2.66
C THR A 252 -1.90 3.21 -2.99
N PHE A 253 -3.20 3.37 -3.17
CA PHE A 253 -4.12 2.29 -3.57
C PHE A 253 -3.71 1.65 -4.90
N ASP A 254 -3.30 2.47 -5.87
CA ASP A 254 -2.86 2.04 -7.19
C ASP A 254 -1.42 1.50 -7.26
N GLY A 255 -0.74 1.43 -6.11
CA GLY A 255 0.64 0.94 -5.99
C GLY A 255 1.69 1.85 -6.64
N MET A 256 1.35 3.12 -6.88
CA MET A 256 2.20 4.12 -7.53
C MET A 256 3.14 4.86 -6.58
N ILE A 257 2.91 4.75 -5.27
CA ILE A 257 3.78 5.31 -4.22
C ILE A 257 4.01 4.28 -3.11
N GLU A 258 5.20 4.31 -2.52
CA GLU A 258 5.54 3.49 -1.36
C GLU A 258 4.87 4.06 -0.08
N PRO A 259 4.24 3.22 0.78
CA PRO A 259 3.54 3.69 1.98
C PRO A 259 4.38 4.60 2.88
N ASN A 260 5.70 4.40 2.94
CA ASN A 260 6.60 5.25 3.70
C ASN A 260 6.71 6.67 3.11
N ASP A 261 6.84 6.78 1.79
CA ASP A 261 6.87 8.08 1.10
C ASP A 261 5.50 8.77 1.19
N ALA A 262 4.41 8.01 1.04
CA ALA A 262 3.06 8.50 1.17
C ALA A 262 2.76 9.02 2.59
N ALA A 263 3.11 8.25 3.64
CA ALA A 263 2.95 8.67 5.04
C ALA A 263 3.70 9.97 5.32
N LYS A 264 4.91 10.12 4.78
CA LYS A 264 5.68 11.36 4.91
C LYS A 264 4.98 12.55 4.25
N LEU A 265 4.40 12.38 3.07
CA LEU A 265 3.66 13.45 2.39
C LEU A 265 2.38 13.81 3.15
N ILE A 266 1.62 12.82 3.59
CA ILE A 266 0.37 13.00 4.33
C ILE A 266 0.63 13.71 5.65
N CYS A 267 1.54 13.21 6.50
CA CYS A 267 1.82 13.85 7.79
C CYS A 267 2.39 15.27 7.66
N GLN A 268 3.05 15.60 6.55
CA GLN A 268 3.58 16.95 6.30
C GLN A 268 2.53 17.94 5.79
N ASN A 269 1.41 17.44 5.26
CA ASN A 269 0.42 18.25 4.56
C ASN A 269 -1.00 17.82 4.95
N TRP A 270 -1.22 17.35 6.17
CA TRP A 270 -2.56 17.00 6.63
C TRP A 270 -3.41 18.28 6.70
N PRO A 271 -4.61 18.31 6.08
CA PRO A 271 -5.48 19.47 6.16
C PRO A 271 -6.10 19.62 7.55
N GLU A 272 -6.62 20.80 7.86
CA GLU A 272 -7.51 21.01 9.02
C GLU A 272 -8.85 20.27 8.84
N LEU A 273 -9.46 19.88 9.96
CA LEU A 273 -10.61 18.96 10.02
C LEU A 273 -11.91 19.49 9.38
N GLU A 274 -11.97 20.79 9.07
CA GLU A 274 -13.15 21.40 8.43
C GLU A 274 -13.27 21.05 6.93
N PHE A 275 -12.29 20.36 6.35
CA PHE A 275 -12.30 19.97 4.94
C PHE A 275 -12.72 18.50 4.77
N GLU A 276 -13.90 18.28 4.18
CA GLU A 276 -14.35 16.94 3.83
C GLU A 276 -13.42 16.27 2.81
N LEU A 277 -12.72 15.25 3.29
CA LEU A 277 -11.94 14.36 2.45
C LEU A 277 -12.85 13.27 1.84
N ASP A 278 -13.92 13.65 1.13
CA ASP A 278 -14.74 12.65 0.43
C ASP A 278 -13.95 11.98 -0.71
N MET A 279 -13.97 10.66 -0.75
CA MET A 279 -13.28 9.83 -1.74
C MET A 279 -14.21 8.78 -2.33
N ASP A 280 -14.21 8.66 -3.65
CA ASP A 280 -14.88 7.55 -4.32
C ASP A 280 -14.43 6.21 -3.74
N HIS A 281 -15.40 5.37 -3.38
CA HIS A 281 -15.12 4.00 -2.99
C HIS A 281 -14.48 3.26 -4.17
N LYS A 282 -13.34 2.62 -3.91
CA LYS A 282 -12.64 1.81 -4.91
C LYS A 282 -12.50 0.40 -4.37
N GLU A 283 -13.11 -0.54 -5.08
CA GLU A 283 -13.04 -1.95 -4.74
C GLU A 283 -11.67 -2.54 -5.12
N GLN A 284 -11.31 -3.62 -4.44
CA GLN A 284 -10.13 -4.40 -4.76
C GLN A 284 -10.18 -4.89 -6.21
N ASP A 285 -9.06 -4.82 -6.93
CA ASP A 285 -9.00 -5.34 -8.31
C ASP A 285 -9.24 -6.86 -8.28
N PRO A 286 -10.24 -7.39 -9.02
CA PRO A 286 -10.55 -8.82 -9.00
C PRO A 286 -9.35 -9.72 -9.34
N PHE A 287 -8.44 -9.25 -10.18
CA PHE A 287 -7.22 -9.97 -10.49
C PHE A 287 -6.28 -10.05 -9.29
N VAL A 288 -6.17 -9.00 -8.48
CA VAL A 288 -5.38 -9.00 -7.25
C VAL A 288 -5.96 -10.01 -6.26
N LYS A 289 -7.30 -10.01 -6.08
CA LYS A 289 -8.02 -10.98 -5.23
C LYS A 289 -7.70 -12.42 -5.67
N GLU A 290 -7.95 -12.72 -6.94
CA GLU A 290 -7.77 -14.06 -7.50
C GLU A 290 -6.31 -14.51 -7.45
N TYR A 291 -5.36 -13.62 -7.76
CA TYR A 291 -3.93 -13.93 -7.73
C TYR A 291 -3.48 -14.36 -6.33
N ARG A 292 -3.92 -13.65 -5.29
CA ARG A 292 -3.56 -13.96 -3.90
C ARG A 292 -4.20 -15.24 -3.40
N ILE A 293 -5.51 -15.43 -3.67
CA ILE A 293 -6.22 -16.67 -3.31
C ILE A 293 -5.54 -17.87 -3.96
N ARG A 294 -5.20 -17.78 -5.25
CA ARG A 294 -4.51 -18.86 -5.97
C ARG A 294 -3.18 -19.22 -5.32
N ASN A 295 -2.40 -18.21 -4.92
CA ASN A 295 -1.11 -18.42 -4.27
C ASN A 295 -1.26 -18.97 -2.84
N ALA A 296 -2.27 -18.54 -2.10
CA ALA A 296 -2.62 -19.11 -0.80
C ALA A 296 -3.07 -20.58 -0.91
N LEU A 297 -3.91 -20.92 -1.88
CA LEU A 297 -4.33 -22.30 -2.15
C LEU A 297 -3.15 -23.19 -2.57
N ALA A 298 -2.28 -22.70 -3.44
CA ALA A 298 -1.06 -23.42 -3.82
C ALA A 298 -0.17 -23.69 -2.60
N ARG A 299 -0.02 -22.71 -1.71
CA ARG A 299 0.71 -22.87 -0.45
C ARG A 299 0.04 -23.87 0.49
N ALA A 300 -1.28 -23.80 0.64
CA ALA A 300 -2.03 -24.73 1.47
C ALA A 300 -1.82 -26.18 1.02
N ARG A 301 -1.90 -26.46 -0.29
CA ARG A 301 -1.63 -27.81 -0.86
C ARG A 301 -0.23 -28.32 -0.53
N MET A 302 0.76 -27.43 -0.42
CA MET A 302 2.13 -27.81 -0.07
C MET A 302 2.32 -28.11 1.42
N ILE A 303 1.55 -27.43 2.28
CA ILE A 303 1.67 -27.57 3.74
C ILE A 303 0.80 -28.74 4.23
N ASP A 304 -0.51 -28.69 3.97
CA ASP A 304 -1.46 -29.69 4.44
C ASP A 304 -2.74 -29.67 3.59
N GLN A 305 -3.13 -30.84 3.10
CA GLN A 305 -4.30 -31.01 2.22
C GLN A 305 -5.62 -30.64 2.91
N ARG A 306 -5.73 -30.78 4.24
CA ARG A 306 -6.92 -30.41 5.02
C ARG A 306 -7.11 -28.90 5.07
N VAL A 307 -6.02 -28.14 5.19
CA VAL A 307 -6.07 -26.67 5.14
C VAL A 307 -6.50 -26.18 3.76
N TYR A 308 -5.99 -26.82 2.70
CA TYR A 308 -6.45 -26.54 1.34
C TYR A 308 -7.96 -26.79 1.19
N ARG A 309 -8.46 -27.92 1.70
CA ARG A 309 -9.91 -28.23 1.69
C ARG A 309 -10.71 -27.21 2.49
N ALA A 310 -10.21 -26.76 3.64
CA ALA A 310 -10.88 -25.75 4.47
C ALA A 310 -11.07 -24.43 3.70
N LEU A 311 -10.04 -23.99 2.97
CA LEU A 311 -10.15 -22.80 2.11
C LEU A 311 -11.12 -23.03 0.94
N GLU A 312 -11.08 -24.21 0.29
CA GLU A 312 -12.03 -24.57 -0.75
C GLU A 312 -13.48 -24.67 -0.26
N ASN A 313 -13.70 -25.06 1.00
CA ASN A 313 -15.02 -25.09 1.59
C ASN A 313 -15.63 -23.69 1.59
N HIS A 314 -14.91 -22.72 2.14
CA HIS A 314 -15.35 -21.33 2.14
C HIS A 314 -15.57 -20.78 0.73
N LEU A 315 -14.59 -20.97 -0.18
CA LEU A 315 -14.67 -20.45 -1.55
C LEU A 315 -15.83 -21.04 -2.37
N ASN A 316 -16.27 -22.26 -2.04
CA ASN A 316 -17.37 -22.95 -2.73
C ASN A 316 -18.69 -22.96 -1.92
N GLY A 317 -18.76 -22.26 -0.78
CA GLY A 317 -19.96 -22.24 0.07
C GLY A 317 -20.31 -23.60 0.68
N ARG A 318 -19.31 -24.44 0.97
CA ARG A 318 -19.45 -25.73 1.63
C ARG A 318 -18.98 -25.64 3.08
N GLN A 319 -19.45 -26.56 3.92
CA GLN A 319 -19.07 -26.67 5.32
C GLN A 319 -18.81 -28.13 5.67
N GLU A 320 -17.79 -28.71 5.03
CA GLU A 320 -17.34 -30.09 5.29
C GLU A 320 -16.30 -30.06 6.42
N ASP A 321 -16.46 -30.89 7.45
CA ASP A 321 -15.44 -31.04 8.50
C ASP A 321 -14.11 -31.50 7.89
N VAL A 322 -13.03 -30.78 8.17
CA VAL A 322 -11.69 -31.09 7.68
C VAL A 322 -10.81 -31.80 8.70
N GLY A 323 -11.28 -31.99 9.94
CA GLY A 323 -10.55 -32.66 11.01
C GLY A 323 -9.26 -31.93 11.38
N VAL A 324 -9.31 -30.60 11.50
CA VAL A 324 -8.20 -29.76 11.97
C VAL A 324 -8.70 -28.95 13.16
N ARG A 325 -7.98 -29.07 14.28
CA ARG A 325 -8.23 -28.27 15.48
C ARG A 325 -7.38 -27.01 15.45
N ALA A 326 -8.03 -25.86 15.48
CA ALA A 326 -7.42 -24.56 15.31
C ALA A 326 -7.75 -23.61 16.47
N LEU A 327 -6.77 -22.79 16.83
CA LEU A 327 -6.93 -21.71 17.79
C LEU A 327 -7.12 -20.40 17.03
N VAL A 328 -8.11 -19.58 17.38
CA VAL A 328 -8.32 -18.27 16.74
C VAL A 328 -7.90 -17.17 17.69
N ALA A 329 -6.84 -16.44 17.35
CA ALA A 329 -6.41 -15.29 18.13
C ALA A 329 -7.47 -14.18 18.05
N TRP A 330 -8.09 -13.89 19.20
CA TRP A 330 -9.23 -13.00 19.33
C TRP A 330 -8.87 -11.77 20.16
N SER A 331 -9.16 -10.59 19.59
CA SER A 331 -8.88 -9.30 20.23
C SER A 331 -10.14 -8.47 20.49
N GLY A 332 -11.33 -9.06 20.31
CA GLY A 332 -12.61 -8.34 20.33
C GLY A 332 -12.83 -7.40 19.13
N GLY A 333 -11.93 -7.38 18.14
CA GLY A 333 -12.03 -6.51 16.97
C GLY A 333 -12.76 -7.15 15.79
N ILE A 334 -13.12 -6.32 14.81
CA ILE A 334 -13.80 -6.72 13.55
C ILE A 334 -13.10 -7.93 12.90
N ASP A 335 -11.78 -7.85 12.72
CA ASP A 335 -11.04 -8.84 11.94
C ASP A 335 -11.00 -10.20 12.64
N SER A 336 -10.69 -10.21 13.92
CA SER A 336 -10.64 -11.45 14.70
C SER A 336 -12.02 -12.08 14.90
N THR A 337 -13.06 -11.26 15.08
CA THR A 337 -14.44 -11.75 15.20
C THR A 337 -14.95 -12.34 13.88
N ALA A 338 -14.62 -11.72 12.75
CA ALA A 338 -14.89 -12.29 11.44
C ALA A 338 -14.13 -13.62 11.24
N CYS A 339 -12.89 -13.72 11.70
CA CYS A 339 -12.10 -14.95 11.59
C CYS A 339 -12.76 -16.14 12.28
N ILE A 340 -13.37 -15.96 13.46
CA ILE A 340 -14.10 -17.02 14.16
C ILE A 340 -15.23 -17.56 13.26
N LYS A 341 -16.08 -16.68 12.71
CA LYS A 341 -17.21 -17.07 11.87
C LYS A 341 -16.76 -17.74 10.57
N ILE A 342 -15.74 -17.20 9.92
CA ILE A 342 -15.19 -17.75 8.68
C ILE A 342 -14.59 -19.13 8.93
N ALA A 343 -13.76 -19.27 9.97
CA ALA A 343 -13.07 -20.52 10.29
C ALA A 343 -14.07 -21.65 10.65
N ALA A 344 -15.12 -21.34 11.43
CA ALA A 344 -16.19 -22.29 11.70
C ALA A 344 -16.93 -22.71 10.40
N GLY A 345 -17.17 -21.76 9.48
CA GLY A 345 -17.74 -22.01 8.16
C GLY A 345 -16.84 -22.82 7.22
N MET A 346 -15.53 -22.80 7.43
CA MET A 346 -14.54 -23.60 6.68
C MET A 346 -14.54 -25.09 7.09
N GLY A 347 -15.23 -25.46 8.15
CA GLY A 347 -15.24 -26.81 8.72
C GLY A 347 -14.06 -27.09 9.67
N LEU A 348 -13.48 -26.05 10.26
CA LEU A 348 -12.45 -26.17 11.29
C LEU A 348 -13.11 -26.31 12.68
N SER A 349 -12.51 -27.13 13.55
CA SER A 349 -12.84 -27.13 14.97
C SER A 349 -12.05 -25.99 15.62
N ILE A 350 -12.75 -24.97 16.11
CA ILE A 350 -12.10 -23.73 16.57
C ILE A 350 -12.34 -23.45 18.05
N ASP A 351 -11.28 -23.00 18.72
CA ASP A 351 -11.35 -22.40 20.05
C ASP A 351 -10.78 -20.97 19.96
N PRO A 352 -11.52 -19.92 20.37
CA PRO A 352 -10.97 -18.57 20.44
C PRO A 352 -10.00 -18.43 21.62
N VAL A 353 -8.98 -17.59 21.47
CA VAL A 353 -8.00 -17.31 22.53
C VAL A 353 -7.68 -15.82 22.60
N MET A 354 -7.50 -15.29 23.80
CA MET A 354 -7.18 -13.91 24.04
C MET A 354 -6.02 -13.77 25.01
N VAL A 355 -5.05 -12.91 24.71
CA VAL A 355 -4.00 -12.52 25.67
C VAL A 355 -4.48 -11.32 26.49
N CYS A 356 -4.51 -11.45 27.80
CA CYS A 356 -4.93 -10.40 28.72
C CYS A 356 -3.86 -9.32 28.83
N LEU A 357 -4.12 -8.14 28.27
CA LEU A 357 -3.23 -6.98 28.39
C LEU A 357 -3.76 -6.00 29.45
N PRO A 358 -2.90 -5.24 30.15
CA PRO A 358 -3.33 -4.35 31.25
C PRO A 358 -4.28 -3.22 30.86
N HIS A 359 -4.43 -2.96 29.55
CA HIS A 359 -5.27 -1.90 29.02
C HIS A 359 -6.57 -2.43 28.37
N ILE A 360 -6.85 -3.72 28.56
CA ILE A 360 -8.07 -4.38 28.09
C ILE A 360 -8.99 -4.58 29.29
N ASP A 361 -10.25 -4.21 29.13
CA ASP A 361 -11.30 -4.50 30.11
C ASP A 361 -11.80 -5.93 29.90
N ILE A 362 -11.36 -6.85 30.77
CA ILE A 362 -11.70 -8.28 30.66
C ILE A 362 -13.22 -8.50 30.77
N GLY A 363 -13.91 -7.78 31.67
CA GLY A 363 -15.36 -7.93 31.82
C GLY A 363 -16.12 -7.52 30.56
N ALA A 364 -15.70 -6.41 29.94
CA ALA A 364 -16.26 -5.99 28.65
C ALA A 364 -15.96 -7.01 27.52
N MET A 365 -14.81 -7.70 27.58
CA MET A 365 -14.49 -8.75 26.62
C MET A 365 -15.30 -10.03 26.85
N GLU A 366 -15.57 -10.41 28.11
CA GLU A 366 -16.48 -11.52 28.45
C GLU A 366 -17.90 -11.23 27.94
N ASP A 367 -18.42 -10.03 28.17
CA ASP A 367 -19.73 -9.60 27.66
C ASP A 367 -19.76 -9.63 26.11
N SER A 368 -18.69 -9.15 25.48
CA SER A 368 -18.55 -9.17 24.01
C SER A 368 -18.54 -10.60 23.49
N ALA A 369 -17.78 -11.49 24.11
CA ALA A 369 -17.70 -12.90 23.75
C ALA A 369 -19.07 -13.59 23.86
N ALA A 370 -19.78 -13.35 24.96
CA ALA A 370 -21.13 -13.87 25.17
C ALA A 370 -22.10 -13.36 24.08
N SER A 371 -22.01 -12.09 23.68
CA SER A 371 -22.87 -11.50 22.65
C SER A 371 -22.69 -12.13 21.26
N ILE A 372 -21.49 -12.61 20.95
CA ILE A 372 -21.19 -13.30 19.68
C ILE A 372 -21.26 -14.83 19.80
N GLY A 373 -21.61 -15.34 20.98
CA GLY A 373 -21.81 -16.76 21.24
C GLY A 373 -20.51 -17.57 21.29
N VAL A 374 -19.43 -16.99 21.82
CA VAL A 374 -18.13 -17.65 21.93
C VAL A 374 -17.62 -17.67 23.37
N ASP A 375 -16.79 -18.65 23.70
CA ASP A 375 -16.15 -18.82 25.01
C ASP A 375 -14.62 -18.83 24.82
N PRO A 376 -13.95 -17.67 24.92
CA PRO A 376 -12.52 -17.55 24.64
C PRO A 376 -11.67 -18.02 25.82
N VAL A 377 -10.56 -18.69 25.52
CA VAL A 377 -9.52 -18.96 26.51
C VAL A 377 -8.72 -17.69 26.77
N PHE A 378 -8.63 -17.27 28.03
CA PHE A 378 -7.84 -16.11 28.44
C PHE A 378 -6.44 -16.55 28.89
N LEU A 379 -5.41 -15.97 28.27
CA LEU A 379 -4.01 -16.19 28.59
C LEU A 379 -3.48 -15.03 29.44
N ASP A 380 -2.58 -15.35 30.36
CA ASP A 380 -1.89 -14.38 31.18
C ASP A 380 -1.01 -13.42 30.36
N LEU A 381 -0.68 -12.29 30.97
CA LEU A 381 0.22 -11.30 30.37
C LEU A 381 1.60 -11.92 30.12
N PRO A 382 2.11 -11.95 28.87
CA PRO A 382 3.42 -12.49 28.59
C PRO A 382 4.55 -11.64 29.20
N ASP A 383 5.60 -12.34 29.64
CA ASP A 383 6.81 -11.72 30.18
C ASP A 383 7.41 -10.69 29.21
N GLY A 384 7.94 -9.60 29.77
CA GLY A 384 8.58 -8.54 28.98
C GLY A 384 7.63 -7.51 28.39
N TYR A 385 6.30 -7.69 28.50
CA TYR A 385 5.33 -6.67 28.07
C TYR A 385 5.55 -5.32 28.77
N ASP A 386 5.92 -5.31 30.04
CA ASP A 386 6.18 -4.09 30.81
C ASP A 386 7.27 -3.22 30.18
N ASN A 387 8.32 -3.83 29.63
CA ASN A 387 9.38 -3.10 28.93
C ASN A 387 8.87 -2.41 27.66
N ILE A 388 7.96 -3.07 26.93
CA ILE A 388 7.31 -2.51 25.74
C ILE A 388 6.41 -1.35 26.15
N TYR A 389 5.59 -1.56 27.18
CA TYR A 389 4.67 -0.57 27.71
C TYR A 389 5.39 0.71 28.15
N ASP A 390 6.44 0.57 28.96
CA ASP A 390 7.25 1.69 29.45
C ASP A 390 7.95 2.45 28.31
N SER A 391 8.54 1.71 27.36
CA SER A 391 9.22 2.32 26.21
C SER A 391 8.26 3.07 25.30
N ALA A 392 7.05 2.53 25.10
CA ALA A 392 6.00 3.16 24.30
C ALA A 392 5.44 4.41 25.01
N CYS A 393 5.21 4.35 26.32
CA CYS A 393 4.75 5.50 27.11
C CYS A 393 5.79 6.64 27.14
N LYS A 394 7.09 6.32 27.06
CA LYS A 394 8.18 7.29 26.91
C LYS A 394 8.36 7.78 25.46
N GLY A 395 7.57 7.27 24.51
CA GLY A 395 7.64 7.63 23.09
C GLY A 395 8.89 7.11 22.36
N HIS A 396 9.66 6.21 22.99
CA HIS A 396 10.89 5.68 22.41
C HIS A 396 10.63 4.72 21.24
N ILE A 397 9.48 4.03 21.27
CA ILE A 397 9.11 3.03 20.28
C ILE A 397 7.64 3.19 19.84
N HIS A 398 7.36 2.69 18.65
CA HIS A 398 6.00 2.33 18.22
C HIS A 398 5.71 0.90 18.71
N PRO A 399 4.69 0.67 19.56
CA PRO A 399 4.54 -0.60 20.28
C PRO A 399 4.05 -1.77 19.41
N CYS A 400 3.24 -1.52 18.38
CA CYS A 400 2.45 -2.57 17.74
C CYS A 400 3.27 -3.73 17.17
N GLY A 401 4.48 -3.48 16.68
CA GLY A 401 5.35 -4.53 16.18
C GLY A 401 5.79 -5.49 17.29
N GLN A 402 6.29 -4.96 18.40
CA GLN A 402 6.77 -5.75 19.53
C GLN A 402 5.63 -6.43 20.28
N CYS A 403 4.51 -5.71 20.51
CA CYS A 403 3.31 -6.30 21.11
C CYS A 403 2.78 -7.46 20.26
N SER A 404 2.67 -7.29 18.94
CA SER A 404 2.18 -8.34 18.06
C SER A 404 3.06 -9.58 18.09
N SER A 405 4.38 -9.43 18.08
CA SER A 405 5.30 -10.58 18.18
C SER A 405 5.18 -11.30 19.52
N LEU A 406 5.11 -10.56 20.63
CA LEU A 406 4.99 -11.15 21.96
C LEU A 406 3.66 -11.90 22.14
N ILE A 407 2.55 -11.32 21.67
CA ILE A 407 1.22 -11.94 21.70
C ILE A 407 1.17 -13.18 20.81
N GLN A 408 1.74 -13.13 19.60
CA GLN A 408 1.80 -14.26 18.69
C GLN A 408 2.53 -15.44 19.31
N GLU A 409 3.68 -15.21 19.95
CA GLU A 409 4.44 -16.29 20.59
C GLU A 409 3.66 -16.91 21.76
N ALA A 410 3.03 -16.10 22.62
CA ALA A 410 2.20 -16.61 23.73
C ALA A 410 1.04 -17.50 23.24
N VAL A 411 0.40 -17.11 22.14
CA VAL A 411 -0.67 -17.90 21.50
C VAL A 411 -0.12 -19.20 20.88
N LEU A 412 1.05 -19.14 20.23
CA LEU A 412 1.70 -20.32 19.66
C LEU A 412 2.15 -21.31 20.74
N ASP A 413 2.73 -20.83 21.83
CA ASP A 413 3.11 -21.64 23.00
C ASP A 413 1.89 -22.35 23.61
N PHE A 414 0.78 -21.63 23.74
CA PHE A 414 -0.47 -22.24 24.19
C PHE A 414 -0.95 -23.32 23.22
N ALA A 415 -0.93 -23.04 21.91
CA ALA A 415 -1.33 -24.00 20.88
C ALA A 415 -0.49 -25.29 20.93
N ARG A 416 0.84 -25.16 21.03
CA ARG A 416 1.80 -26.28 21.14
C ARG A 416 1.54 -27.15 22.38
N SER A 417 1.12 -26.54 23.49
CA SER A 417 0.90 -27.25 24.76
C SER A 417 -0.48 -27.90 24.89
N HIS A 418 -1.43 -27.59 23.99
CA HIS A 418 -2.84 -28.01 24.11
C HIS A 418 -3.39 -28.76 22.87
N ASP A 419 -2.49 -29.37 22.08
CA ASP A 419 -2.83 -30.23 20.93
C ASP A 419 -3.64 -29.51 19.84
N TYR A 420 -3.26 -28.26 19.55
CA TYR A 420 -3.74 -27.54 18.38
C TYR A 420 -2.77 -27.74 17.21
N GLU A 421 -3.32 -27.92 16.01
CA GLU A 421 -2.51 -28.08 14.79
C GLU A 421 -2.30 -26.73 14.08
N MET A 422 -3.16 -25.76 14.37
CA MET A 422 -3.21 -24.49 13.67
C MET A 422 -3.52 -23.32 14.62
N VAL A 423 -2.95 -22.15 14.31
CA VAL A 423 -3.35 -20.86 14.85
C VAL A 423 -3.79 -19.94 13.72
N ILE A 424 -4.90 -19.24 13.93
CA ILE A 424 -5.51 -18.31 12.99
C ILE A 424 -5.37 -16.89 13.52
N PHE A 425 -4.85 -15.99 12.68
CA PHE A 425 -4.74 -14.56 12.97
C PHE A 425 -5.51 -13.72 11.95
N GLY A 426 -5.92 -12.53 12.39
CA GLY A 426 -6.64 -11.54 11.58
C GLY A 426 -5.75 -10.62 10.73
N ASP A 427 -4.49 -10.98 10.45
CA ASP A 427 -3.61 -10.15 9.59
C ASP A 427 -4.11 -10.14 8.14
N MET A 428 -4.14 -8.95 7.53
CA MET A 428 -4.52 -8.72 6.15
C MET A 428 -3.32 -8.48 5.21
N LEU A 429 -2.10 -8.31 5.74
CA LEU A 429 -0.92 -7.92 4.97
C LEU A 429 -0.03 -9.09 4.53
N SER A 430 -0.05 -10.20 5.26
CA SER A 430 0.67 -11.43 4.89
C SER A 430 -0.04 -12.17 3.76
N CYS A 431 -0.16 -11.57 2.57
CA CYS A 431 -0.94 -12.12 1.45
C CYS A 431 -0.25 -13.28 0.70
N GLY A 432 -1.04 -14.04 -0.05
CA GLY A 432 -0.54 -15.02 -1.02
C GLY A 432 0.14 -16.21 -0.35
N SER A 433 1.36 -16.55 -0.77
CA SER A 433 2.13 -17.65 -0.18
C SER A 433 2.50 -17.42 1.30
N GLN A 434 2.51 -16.17 1.76
CA GLN A 434 2.88 -15.81 3.13
C GLN A 434 1.68 -15.80 4.08
N SER A 435 0.46 -16.04 3.59
CA SER A 435 -0.73 -16.13 4.44
C SER A 435 -0.83 -17.44 5.19
N ILE A 436 -0.03 -18.44 4.79
CA ILE A 436 0.01 -19.77 5.39
C ILE A 436 1.46 -20.18 5.56
N VAL A 437 1.89 -20.27 6.81
CA VAL A 437 3.26 -20.66 7.17
C VAL A 437 3.22 -21.75 8.24
N THR A 438 4.37 -22.36 8.51
CA THR A 438 4.52 -23.34 9.59
C THR A 438 5.65 -22.86 10.47
N GLN A 439 5.43 -22.87 11.78
CA GLN A 439 6.41 -22.49 12.80
C GLN A 439 6.38 -23.51 13.92
N ASP A 440 7.53 -24.15 14.19
CA ASP A 440 7.70 -25.15 15.24
C ASP A 440 6.62 -26.25 15.25
N GLY A 441 6.22 -26.69 14.05
CA GLY A 441 5.20 -27.73 13.86
C GLY A 441 3.74 -27.24 13.88
N ILE A 442 3.49 -25.97 14.20
CA ILE A 442 2.15 -25.36 14.17
C ILE A 442 1.93 -24.65 12.84
N MET A 443 0.77 -24.86 12.22
CA MET A 443 0.35 -24.11 11.03
C MET A 443 -0.19 -22.74 11.44
N ILE A 444 0.29 -21.68 10.81
CA ILE A 444 -0.21 -20.32 11.02
C ILE A 444 -0.99 -19.89 9.79
N LEU A 445 -2.26 -19.54 9.98
CA LEU A 445 -3.16 -19.06 8.94
C LEU A 445 -3.55 -17.60 9.21
N ASN A 446 -3.06 -16.69 8.39
CA ASN A 446 -3.54 -15.30 8.35
C ASN A 446 -4.79 -15.28 7.46
N LEU A 447 -5.95 -15.57 8.07
CA LEU A 447 -7.16 -15.97 7.35
C LEU A 447 -7.69 -14.88 6.39
N PRO A 448 -7.82 -13.60 6.80
CA PRO A 448 -8.26 -12.55 5.89
C PRO A 448 -7.30 -12.38 4.71
N ALA A 449 -5.98 -12.45 4.95
CA ALA A 449 -4.97 -12.36 3.89
C ALA A 449 -4.99 -13.57 2.94
N ALA A 450 -5.28 -14.78 3.43
CA ALA A 450 -5.36 -16.00 2.63
C ALA A 450 -6.54 -15.98 1.65
N LEU A 451 -7.68 -15.47 2.10
CA LEU A 451 -8.89 -15.33 1.30
C LEU A 451 -8.97 -13.98 0.57
N SER A 452 -7.99 -13.10 0.79
CA SER A 452 -7.95 -11.74 0.25
C SER A 452 -9.25 -10.97 0.50
N ILE A 453 -9.77 -11.07 1.73
CA ILE A 453 -11.03 -10.45 2.14
C ILE A 453 -10.76 -9.01 2.60
N PRO A 454 -11.35 -7.98 1.96
CA PRO A 454 -11.20 -6.60 2.39
C PRO A 454 -11.98 -6.31 3.68
N LYS A 455 -11.56 -5.26 4.40
CA LYS A 455 -12.12 -4.82 5.68
C LYS A 455 -13.64 -4.64 5.65
N LYS A 456 -14.19 -4.12 4.55
CA LYS A 456 -15.65 -3.95 4.37
C LYS A 456 -16.39 -5.29 4.44
N GLU A 457 -15.87 -6.33 3.81
CA GLU A 457 -16.44 -7.67 3.84
C GLU A 457 -16.27 -8.31 5.23
N LEU A 458 -15.13 -8.07 5.92
CA LEU A 458 -14.96 -8.48 7.34
C LEU A 458 -15.95 -7.79 8.29
N LEU A 459 -16.28 -6.52 8.04
CA LEU A 459 -17.27 -5.78 8.80
C LEU A 459 -18.65 -6.46 8.67
N GLU A 460 -19.07 -6.74 7.43
CA GLU A 460 -20.33 -7.42 7.12
C GLU A 460 -20.39 -8.81 7.77
N ILE A 461 -19.31 -9.59 7.71
CA ILE A 461 -19.23 -10.92 8.31
C ILE A 461 -19.28 -10.84 9.84
N SER A 462 -18.51 -9.92 10.44
CA SER A 462 -18.47 -9.78 11.90
C SER A 462 -19.80 -9.32 12.47
N GLY A 463 -20.60 -8.55 11.70
CA GLY A 463 -21.85 -7.95 12.17
C GLY A 463 -21.64 -6.82 13.18
N MET A 464 -20.41 -6.30 13.25
CA MET A 464 -20.03 -5.18 14.11
C MET A 464 -20.17 -3.86 13.35
N GLU A 465 -20.29 -2.76 14.10
CA GLU A 465 -20.25 -1.42 13.51
C GLU A 465 -18.81 -0.99 13.20
N ALA A 466 -18.66 -0.16 12.17
CA ALA A 466 -17.37 0.35 11.79
C ALA A 466 -16.83 1.28 12.88
N SER A 467 -15.62 0.99 13.37
CA SER A 467 -14.89 1.91 14.23
C SER A 467 -13.94 2.74 13.38
N CYS A 468 -13.98 4.06 13.59
CA CYS A 468 -13.03 5.02 13.03
C CYS A 468 -11.83 5.26 13.96
N VAL A 469 -11.70 4.48 15.05
CA VAL A 469 -10.60 4.58 16.01
C VAL A 469 -9.44 3.71 15.56
N PHE A 470 -8.25 4.30 15.45
CA PHE A 470 -7.04 3.56 15.09
C PHE A 470 -6.25 3.09 16.31
N GLY A 471 -6.13 1.77 16.48
CA GLY A 471 -5.21 1.14 17.42
C GLY A 471 -5.76 1.00 18.84
N CYS A 472 -4.85 0.78 19.80
CA CYS A 472 -5.20 0.53 21.20
C CYS A 472 -4.78 1.71 22.12
N PRO A 473 -5.29 1.78 23.36
CA PRO A 473 -4.96 2.86 24.29
C PRO A 473 -3.47 3.09 24.55
N LEU A 474 -2.63 2.06 24.47
CA LEU A 474 -1.16 2.21 24.58
C LEU A 474 -0.57 2.99 23.39
N LEU A 475 -1.11 2.76 22.19
CA LEU A 475 -0.67 3.46 20.99
C LEU A 475 -1.00 4.95 21.07
N ASP A 476 -2.18 5.31 21.57
CA ASP A 476 -2.57 6.71 21.77
C ASP A 476 -1.62 7.44 22.72
N LYS A 477 -1.18 6.77 23.80
CA LYS A 477 -0.16 7.30 24.71
C LYS A 477 1.16 7.56 23.97
N SER A 478 1.58 6.61 23.13
CA SER A 478 2.80 6.73 22.33
C SER A 478 2.72 7.89 21.32
N HIS A 479 1.56 8.10 20.68
CA HIS A 479 1.33 9.20 19.75
C HIS A 479 1.38 10.57 20.41
N LYS A 480 0.87 10.69 21.64
CA LYS A 480 0.89 11.95 22.42
C LYS A 480 2.31 12.41 22.78
N VAL A 481 3.25 11.48 22.90
CA VAL A 481 4.64 11.78 23.31
C VAL A 481 5.58 11.92 22.11
N ASN A 482 5.32 11.24 20.99
CA ASN A 482 6.19 11.29 19.82
C ASN A 482 5.42 11.28 18.48
N ASN A 483 5.43 12.43 17.79
CA ASN A 483 4.85 12.60 16.44
C ASN A 483 5.45 11.65 15.39
N GLY A 484 6.69 11.18 15.58
CA GLY A 484 7.30 10.15 14.74
C GLY A 484 6.50 8.85 14.73
N ASN A 485 5.87 8.49 15.84
CA ASN A 485 5.04 7.28 15.96
C ASN A 485 3.69 7.42 15.26
N ARG A 486 3.14 8.64 15.17
CA ARG A 486 1.95 8.92 14.32
C ARG A 486 2.23 8.58 12.87
N ARG A 487 3.39 9.01 12.33
CA ARG A 487 3.80 8.68 10.96
C ARG A 487 3.92 7.17 10.72
N VAL A 488 4.42 6.40 11.69
CA VAL A 488 4.49 4.94 11.60
C VAL A 488 3.09 4.33 11.54
N SER A 489 2.13 4.85 12.33
CA SER A 489 0.73 4.42 12.24
C SER A 489 0.07 4.77 10.91
N VAL A 490 0.26 5.99 10.39
CA VAL A 490 -0.21 6.38 9.05
C VAL A 490 0.38 5.44 7.99
N GLN A 491 1.67 5.12 8.08
CA GLN A 491 2.29 4.15 7.18
C GLN A 491 1.63 2.77 7.25
N ARG A 492 1.16 2.30 8.42
CA ARG A 492 0.44 1.02 8.54
C ARG A 492 -0.90 1.05 7.81
N VAL A 493 -1.70 2.10 8.00
CA VAL A 493 -2.96 2.30 7.25
C VAL A 493 -2.69 2.26 5.75
N LEU A 494 -1.66 2.98 5.29
CA LEU A 494 -1.29 3.04 3.88
C LEU A 494 -0.76 1.71 3.31
N ARG A 495 -0.23 0.81 4.15
CA ARG A 495 0.14 -0.55 3.72
C ARG A 495 -1.10 -1.37 3.41
N GLU A 496 -2.14 -1.28 4.22
CA GLU A 496 -3.43 -1.97 4.01
C GLU A 496 -4.17 -1.38 2.81
N LEU A 497 -4.18 -0.05 2.69
CA LEU A 497 -4.71 0.65 1.52
C LEU A 497 -4.01 0.22 0.22
N ARG A 498 -2.67 0.20 0.21
CA ARG A 498 -1.92 -0.29 -0.96
C ARG A 498 -2.15 -1.76 -1.24
N ALA A 499 -2.34 -2.56 -0.19
CA ALA A 499 -2.72 -3.96 -0.34
C ALA A 499 -4.16 -4.12 -0.89
N GLN A 500 -4.93 -3.04 -1.02
CA GLN A 500 -6.34 -3.06 -1.42
C GLN A 500 -7.18 -3.94 -0.49
N MET A 501 -6.80 -3.99 0.78
CA MET A 501 -7.59 -4.64 1.84
C MET A 501 -8.47 -3.63 2.58
N MET A 502 -8.29 -2.34 2.28
CA MET A 502 -9.00 -1.23 2.88
C MET A 502 -9.36 -0.25 1.76
N ASP A 503 -10.53 0.38 1.85
CA ASP A 503 -10.90 1.45 0.93
C ASP A 503 -10.32 2.81 1.36
N LYS A 504 -10.44 3.80 0.49
CA LYS A 504 -9.83 5.12 0.67
C LYS A 504 -10.52 5.93 1.78
N GLN A 505 -11.84 5.80 1.93
CA GLN A 505 -12.60 6.56 2.91
C GLN A 505 -12.27 6.05 4.32
N TYR A 506 -12.30 4.74 4.52
CA TYR A 506 -11.92 4.13 5.80
C TYR A 506 -10.47 4.45 6.17
N ALA A 507 -9.57 4.51 5.18
CA ALA A 507 -8.19 4.94 5.42
C ALA A 507 -8.09 6.41 5.88
N ILE A 508 -8.95 7.31 5.36
CA ILE A 508 -9.00 8.71 5.80
C ILE A 508 -9.46 8.78 7.24
N ASP A 509 -10.57 8.11 7.58
CA ASP A 509 -11.14 8.14 8.92
C ASP A 509 -10.11 7.70 9.98
N LEU A 510 -9.35 6.63 9.67
CA LEU A 510 -8.27 6.15 10.55
C LEU A 510 -7.08 7.12 10.62
N ILE A 511 -6.69 7.75 9.50
CA ILE A 511 -5.59 8.71 9.50
C ILE A 511 -6.01 9.98 10.26
N GLU A 512 -7.26 10.42 10.14
CA GLU A 512 -7.81 11.54 10.89
C GLU A 512 -7.69 11.30 12.40
N HIS A 513 -8.10 10.12 12.86
CA HIS A 513 -7.91 9.71 14.25
C HIS A 513 -6.43 9.71 14.69
N ILE A 514 -5.49 9.30 13.82
CA ILE A 514 -4.05 9.32 14.13
C ILE A 514 -3.49 10.75 14.21
N MET A 515 -4.03 11.64 13.37
CA MET A 515 -3.50 13.00 13.21
C MET A 515 -4.05 13.99 14.24
N THR A 516 -5.25 13.71 14.78
CA THR A 516 -5.81 14.40 15.95
C THR A 516 -5.09 13.95 17.23
#